data_AF-A0A4W4HQT8-F1
#
_entry.id   AF-A0A4W4HQT8-F1
#
_cell.length_a   1.000
_cell.length_b   1.000
_cell.length_c   1.000
_cell.angle_alpha   90.00
_cell.angle_beta   90.00
_cell.angle_gamma   90.00
#
_symmetry.space_group_name_H-M   'P 1'
#
loop_
_entity.id
_entity.type
_entity.pdbx_description
1 polymer ?
#
loop_
_entity_poly.entity_id
_entity_poly.type
_entity_poly.pdbx_seq_one_letter_code
_entity_poly.pdbx_strand_id
1 'polypeptide(L)'
;MSLYGFVRTLFLSHVYPHNLARIEAMCKELKATVLRLLPQASNGPLSQIGDKQDRLQILKSTAKALKDGNVVAVPTDTIYGLACLAQNSAAIEKLYNIKGRNVNKPLAICVGEVQDIYKYCKVVVKEELLNDLFPGPVTLVLERSATLNSDLNPFTKLVGVRIPDHPFIRRLCQMCNEPLALTSANVSNQASTVAVHEFEELWPSLAVVVDGGPIADQSRLGSTVVDLSVPDKYRIIRTGCACLATVDVLENKCGLSKDYFS
;
A
#
# COMPACT_ATOMS: atom_id res chain seq x y z
N MET A 1 16.85 -26.88 -18.47
CA MET A 1 16.91 -26.37 -17.08
C MET A 1 17.66 -25.05 -17.11
N SER A 2 16.99 -23.94 -16.79
CA SER A 2 17.61 -22.60 -16.79
C SER A 2 18.63 -22.50 -15.64
N LEU A 3 19.75 -21.81 -15.89
CA LEU A 3 20.81 -21.52 -14.92
C LEU A 3 20.26 -20.88 -13.63
N TYR A 4 19.11 -20.19 -13.72
CA TYR A 4 18.36 -19.62 -12.61
C TYR A 4 17.81 -20.66 -11.62
N GLY A 5 17.45 -21.85 -12.11
CA GLY A 5 16.95 -22.95 -11.28
C GLY A 5 18.03 -23.58 -10.40
N PHE A 6 19.28 -23.61 -10.88
CA PHE A 6 20.37 -24.26 -10.16
C PHE A 6 20.89 -23.43 -8.98
N VAL A 7 20.96 -22.10 -9.14
CA VAL A 7 21.40 -21.18 -8.07
C VAL A 7 20.36 -21.09 -6.95
N ARG A 8 19.06 -21.17 -7.28
CA ARG A 8 17.95 -21.10 -6.31
C ARG A 8 17.90 -22.33 -5.39
N THR A 9 18.19 -23.52 -5.92
CA THR A 9 18.22 -24.77 -5.13
C THR A 9 19.40 -24.82 -4.15
N LEU A 10 20.56 -24.27 -4.51
CA LEU A 10 21.72 -24.24 -3.61
C LEU A 10 21.55 -23.24 -2.45
N PHE A 11 20.90 -22.09 -2.68
CA PHE A 11 20.75 -21.06 -1.65
C PHE A 11 19.68 -21.43 -0.60
N LEU A 12 18.59 -22.08 -1.03
CA LEU A 12 17.48 -22.44 -0.14
C LEU A 12 17.76 -23.71 0.69
N SER A 13 18.60 -24.61 0.21
CA SER A 13 18.99 -25.84 0.94
C SER A 13 19.88 -25.56 2.15
N HIS A 14 20.63 -24.45 2.16
CA HIS A 14 21.53 -24.11 3.28
C HIS A 14 20.87 -23.31 4.41
N VAL A 15 19.73 -22.65 4.16
CA VAL A 15 19.09 -21.75 5.15
C VAL A 15 17.86 -22.36 5.81
N TYR A 16 17.14 -23.28 5.14
CA TYR A 16 15.94 -23.94 5.70
C TYR A 16 15.82 -25.41 5.24
N PRO A 17 16.55 -26.36 5.86
CA PRO A 17 16.61 -27.75 5.41
C PRO A 17 15.29 -28.55 5.58
N HIS A 18 14.28 -28.01 6.27
CA HIS A 18 13.06 -28.74 6.63
C HIS A 18 11.78 -28.38 5.87
N ASN A 19 11.84 -27.69 4.72
CA ASN A 19 10.59 -27.38 4.00
C ASN A 19 10.69 -27.23 2.48
N LEU A 20 11.52 -28.02 1.80
CA LEU A 20 11.57 -28.03 0.33
C LEU A 20 10.17 -28.27 -0.28
N ALA A 21 9.39 -29.21 0.26
CA ALA A 21 8.05 -29.54 -0.23
C ALA A 21 7.04 -28.38 -0.07
N ARG A 22 7.18 -27.52 0.95
CA ARG A 22 6.32 -26.35 1.18
C ARG A 22 6.74 -25.17 0.31
N ILE A 23 8.03 -25.04 0.01
CA ILE A 23 8.58 -24.06 -0.95
C ILE A 23 8.20 -24.44 -2.39
N GLU A 24 8.23 -25.72 -2.74
CA GLU A 24 7.77 -26.23 -4.04
C GLU A 24 6.25 -26.09 -4.21
N ALA A 25 5.46 -26.27 -3.15
CA ALA A 25 4.02 -26.03 -3.16
C ALA A 25 3.64 -24.53 -3.30
N MET A 26 4.56 -23.61 -2.95
CA MET A 26 4.40 -22.16 -3.19
C MET A 26 4.69 -21.76 -4.65
N CYS A 27 5.23 -22.67 -5.47
CA CYS A 27 5.55 -22.45 -6.88
C CYS A 27 4.44 -22.94 -7.84
N LYS A 28 3.16 -22.75 -7.50
CA LYS A 28 2.11 -22.70 -8.54
C LYS A 28 2.28 -21.38 -9.28
N GLU A 29 2.50 -21.44 -10.60
CA GLU A 29 2.65 -20.24 -11.45
C GLU A 29 1.46 -19.29 -11.25
N LEU A 30 1.64 -18.26 -10.41
CA LEU A 30 0.78 -17.10 -10.43
C LEU A 30 1.17 -16.28 -11.66
N LYS A 31 0.48 -16.52 -12.78
CA LYS A 31 0.42 -15.54 -13.86
C LYS A 31 -0.53 -14.45 -13.38
N ALA A 32 0.00 -13.27 -13.04
CA ALA A 32 -0.83 -12.15 -12.62
C ALA A 32 -1.96 -11.91 -13.62
N THR A 33 -3.18 -11.74 -13.11
CA THR A 33 -4.29 -11.26 -13.92
C THR A 33 -4.18 -9.74 -14.01
N VAL A 34 -3.98 -9.21 -15.22
CA VAL A 34 -3.94 -7.76 -15.44
C VAL A 34 -5.36 -7.27 -15.72
N LEU A 35 -5.86 -6.36 -14.88
CA LEU A 35 -7.21 -5.80 -14.97
C LEU A 35 -7.12 -4.30 -15.22
N ARG A 36 -7.60 -3.84 -16.39
CA ARG A 36 -7.50 -2.44 -16.80
C ARG A 36 -8.71 -1.62 -16.33
N LEU A 37 -8.47 -0.55 -15.58
CA LEU A 37 -9.45 0.48 -15.31
C LEU A 37 -9.55 1.38 -16.54
N LEU A 38 -10.63 1.23 -17.30
CA LEU A 38 -10.87 2.10 -18.45
C LEU A 38 -11.04 3.56 -17.97
N PRO A 39 -10.50 4.56 -18.68
CA PRO A 39 -10.82 5.96 -18.39
C PRO A 39 -12.34 6.15 -18.39
N GLN A 40 -12.88 7.00 -17.52
CA GLN A 40 -14.29 7.38 -17.61
C GLN A 40 -14.52 7.99 -18.99
N ALA A 41 -15.17 7.25 -19.89
CA ALA A 41 -15.54 7.76 -21.19
C ALA A 41 -16.63 8.82 -20.99
N SER A 42 -16.50 9.98 -21.63
CA SER A 42 -17.51 11.04 -21.68
C SER A 42 -18.77 10.68 -22.50
N ASN A 43 -18.91 9.41 -22.88
CA ASN A 43 -19.99 8.94 -23.73
C ASN A 43 -21.24 8.61 -22.90
N GLY A 44 -22.42 8.78 -23.49
CA GLY A 44 -23.73 8.84 -22.84
C GLY A 44 -24.15 7.72 -21.85
N PRO A 45 -25.39 7.76 -21.34
CA PRO A 45 -25.80 7.00 -20.14
C PRO A 45 -25.60 5.47 -20.21
N LEU A 46 -25.69 4.84 -21.39
CA LEU A 46 -25.47 3.39 -21.55
C LEU A 46 -23.99 2.98 -21.39
N SER A 47 -23.03 3.79 -21.87
CA SER A 47 -21.60 3.52 -21.66
C SER A 47 -21.18 3.73 -20.20
N GLN A 48 -21.85 4.64 -19.47
CA GLN A 48 -21.58 4.85 -18.04
C GLN A 48 -22.04 3.65 -17.17
N ILE A 49 -23.12 2.97 -17.57
CA ILE A 49 -23.58 1.75 -16.87
C ILE A 49 -22.59 0.60 -17.07
N GLY A 50 -22.11 0.39 -18.30
CA GLY A 50 -21.10 -0.63 -18.62
C GLY A 50 -19.77 -0.41 -17.87
N ASP A 51 -19.22 0.81 -17.92
CA ASP A 51 -17.98 1.17 -17.22
C ASP A 51 -18.10 0.97 -15.69
N LYS A 52 -19.26 1.31 -15.12
CA LYS A 52 -19.52 1.08 -13.69
C LYS A 52 -19.56 -0.40 -13.33
N GLN A 53 -20.14 -1.24 -14.19
CA GLN A 53 -20.22 -2.68 -13.97
C GLN A 53 -18.85 -3.36 -14.08
N ASP A 54 -18.04 -2.96 -15.07
CA ASP A 54 -16.67 -3.46 -15.25
C ASP A 54 -15.78 -3.07 -14.08
N ARG A 55 -15.83 -1.80 -13.63
CA ARG A 55 -15.10 -1.33 -12.45
C ARG A 55 -15.49 -2.09 -11.18
N LEU A 56 -16.79 -2.35 -11.00
CA LEU A 56 -17.27 -3.15 -9.87
C LEU A 56 -16.75 -4.59 -9.95
N GLN A 57 -16.69 -5.19 -11.13
CA GLN A 57 -16.15 -6.53 -11.31
C GLN A 57 -14.65 -6.58 -11.02
N ILE A 58 -13.88 -5.59 -11.48
CA ILE A 58 -12.45 -5.46 -11.16
C ILE A 58 -12.27 -5.34 -9.63
N LEU A 59 -13.02 -4.46 -8.97
CA LEU A 59 -13.00 -4.33 -7.52
C LEU A 59 -13.31 -5.65 -6.81
N LYS A 60 -14.34 -6.39 -7.25
CA LYS A 60 -14.70 -7.70 -6.68
C LYS A 60 -13.58 -8.72 -6.85
N SER A 61 -12.99 -8.81 -8.04
CA SER A 61 -11.88 -9.72 -8.33
C SER A 61 -10.64 -9.39 -7.50
N THR A 62 -10.27 -8.10 -7.41
CA THR A 62 -9.14 -7.66 -6.59
C THR A 62 -9.39 -7.88 -5.10
N ALA A 63 -10.58 -7.56 -4.59
CA ALA A 63 -10.95 -7.83 -3.20
C ALA A 63 -10.96 -9.32 -2.88
N LYS A 64 -11.41 -10.16 -3.81
CA LYS A 64 -11.32 -11.62 -3.65
C LYS A 64 -9.87 -12.08 -3.55
N ALA A 65 -8.99 -11.63 -4.45
CA ALA A 65 -7.57 -12.00 -4.41
C ALA A 65 -6.91 -11.63 -3.07
N LEU A 66 -7.23 -10.44 -2.53
CA LEU A 66 -6.80 -9.99 -1.22
C LEU A 66 -7.32 -10.89 -0.09
N LYS A 67 -8.63 -11.21 -0.09
CA LYS A 67 -9.27 -12.11 0.89
C LYS A 67 -8.74 -13.53 0.83
N ASP A 68 -8.32 -13.99 -0.33
CA ASP A 68 -7.64 -15.28 -0.53
C ASP A 68 -6.16 -15.24 -0.05
N GLY A 69 -5.70 -14.15 0.56
CA GLY A 69 -4.36 -14.01 1.13
C GLY A 69 -3.27 -13.76 0.10
N ASN A 70 -3.61 -13.16 -1.05
CA ASN A 70 -2.65 -12.82 -2.10
C ASN A 70 -2.26 -11.35 -2.09
N VAL A 71 -1.16 -11.05 -2.77
CA VAL A 71 -0.65 -9.70 -2.99
C VAL A 71 -1.13 -9.21 -4.36
N VAL A 72 -1.54 -7.95 -4.43
CA VAL A 72 -2.01 -7.29 -5.66
C VAL A 72 -1.25 -6.00 -5.89
N ALA A 73 -1.11 -5.58 -7.15
CA ALA A 73 -0.65 -4.23 -7.49
C ALA A 73 -1.86 -3.34 -7.83
N VAL A 74 -1.85 -2.11 -7.30
CA VAL A 74 -2.94 -1.15 -7.45
C VAL A 74 -2.41 0.27 -7.70
N PRO A 75 -3.14 1.09 -8.48
CA PRO A 75 -2.81 2.50 -8.65
C PRO A 75 -3.13 3.28 -7.38
N THR A 76 -2.35 4.33 -7.12
CA THR A 76 -2.63 5.35 -6.10
C THR A 76 -2.55 6.74 -6.73
N ASP A 77 -2.81 7.77 -5.95
CA ASP A 77 -2.64 9.20 -6.28
C ASP A 77 -1.16 9.64 -6.39
N THR A 78 -0.19 8.78 -6.03
CA THR A 78 1.24 9.13 -6.09
C THR A 78 2.06 8.19 -6.95
N ILE A 79 2.10 6.91 -6.59
CA ILE A 79 2.88 5.86 -7.26
C ILE A 79 2.11 4.55 -7.17
N TYR A 80 2.39 3.59 -8.04
CA TYR A 80 1.79 2.26 -7.90
C TYR A 80 2.21 1.62 -6.58
N GLY A 81 1.30 0.83 -6.00
CA GLY A 81 1.53 0.15 -4.73
C GLY A 81 1.26 -1.35 -4.82
N LEU A 82 2.01 -2.12 -4.02
CA LEU A 82 1.68 -3.50 -3.67
C LEU A 82 0.86 -3.50 -2.39
N ALA A 83 -0.23 -4.25 -2.41
CA ALA A 83 -1.18 -4.32 -1.31
C ALA A 83 -1.48 -5.78 -0.93
N CYS A 84 -1.68 -6.01 0.37
CA CYS A 84 -2.26 -7.23 0.93
C CYS A 84 -3.14 -6.87 2.14
N LEU A 85 -3.95 -7.81 2.64
CA LEU A 85 -4.70 -7.60 3.88
C LEU A 85 -3.74 -7.45 5.07
N ALA A 86 -3.80 -6.33 5.79
CA ALA A 86 -2.92 -6.08 6.93
C ALA A 86 -3.25 -6.97 8.14
N GLN A 87 -4.47 -7.51 8.20
CA GLN A 87 -4.86 -8.46 9.25
C GLN A 87 -4.46 -9.92 8.93
N ASN A 88 -3.87 -10.18 7.75
CA ASN A 88 -3.45 -11.51 7.34
C ASN A 88 -1.92 -11.65 7.38
N SER A 89 -1.39 -12.28 8.43
CA SER A 89 0.06 -12.45 8.64
C SER A 89 0.76 -13.18 7.50
N ALA A 90 0.14 -14.21 6.93
CA ALA A 90 0.70 -14.93 5.78
C ALA A 90 0.79 -14.04 4.53
N ALA A 91 -0.18 -13.14 4.33
CA ALA A 91 -0.16 -12.20 3.23
C ALA A 91 0.91 -11.10 3.43
N ILE A 92 1.11 -10.64 4.67
CA ILE A 92 2.19 -9.73 5.05
C ILE A 92 3.56 -10.37 4.76
N GLU A 93 3.76 -11.63 5.17
CA GLU A 93 5.01 -12.36 4.91
C GLU A 93 5.29 -12.45 3.40
N LYS A 94 4.27 -12.81 2.59
CA LYS A 94 4.38 -12.80 1.12
C LYS A 94 4.80 -11.43 0.60
N LEU A 95 4.20 -10.34 1.10
CA LEU A 95 4.52 -8.99 0.66
C LEU A 95 5.98 -8.60 0.97
N TYR A 96 6.49 -8.95 2.15
CA TYR A 96 7.90 -8.75 2.49
C TYR A 96 8.84 -9.55 1.58
N ASN A 97 8.51 -10.80 1.31
CA ASN A 97 9.27 -11.70 0.44
C ASN A 97 9.36 -11.16 -1.00
N ILE A 98 8.24 -10.72 -1.58
CA ILE A 98 8.20 -10.12 -2.93
C ILE A 98 9.11 -8.89 -3.01
N LYS A 99 9.13 -8.08 -1.96
CA LYS A 99 9.92 -6.86 -1.92
C LYS A 99 11.41 -7.08 -1.66
N GLY A 100 11.81 -8.25 -1.18
CA GLY A 100 13.12 -8.45 -0.57
C GLY A 100 13.36 -7.46 0.57
N ARG A 101 12.31 -7.05 1.29
CA ARG A 101 12.37 -5.98 2.29
C ARG A 101 12.74 -6.58 3.64
N ASN A 102 13.69 -5.97 4.32
CA ASN A 102 13.96 -6.30 5.72
C ASN A 102 12.71 -6.01 6.56
N VAL A 103 12.27 -6.98 7.37
CA VAL A 103 11.13 -6.87 8.29
C VAL A 103 11.21 -5.66 9.23
N ASN A 104 12.42 -5.15 9.48
CA ASN A 104 12.67 -3.94 10.27
C ASN A 104 12.22 -2.64 9.58
N LYS A 105 11.95 -2.66 8.27
CA LYS A 105 11.42 -1.50 7.54
C LYS A 105 9.89 -1.53 7.57
N PRO A 106 9.22 -0.66 8.35
CA PRO A 106 7.78 -0.74 8.53
C PRO A 106 7.00 -0.53 7.22
N LEU A 107 5.87 -1.19 7.08
CA LEU A 107 4.83 -0.98 6.08
C LEU A 107 3.82 0.07 6.59
N ALA A 108 3.23 0.84 5.68
CA ALA A 108 2.06 1.65 5.99
C ALA A 108 0.79 0.82 5.80
N ILE A 109 -0.29 1.21 6.46
CA ILE A 109 -1.64 0.75 6.18
C ILE A 109 -2.40 1.79 5.35
N CYS A 110 -3.33 1.29 4.54
CA CYS A 110 -4.28 2.06 3.76
C CYS A 110 -5.69 1.73 4.24
N VAL A 111 -6.52 2.75 4.46
CA VAL A 111 -7.94 2.60 4.82
C VAL A 111 -8.84 3.39 3.88
N GLY A 112 -10.15 3.14 3.92
CA GLY A 112 -11.11 3.73 2.99
C GLY A 112 -11.55 5.15 3.35
N GLU A 113 -11.64 5.43 4.65
CA GLU A 113 -12.14 6.69 5.21
C GLU A 113 -11.51 7.01 6.57
N VAL A 114 -11.61 8.27 7.01
CA VAL A 114 -11.00 8.77 8.25
C VAL A 114 -11.46 7.97 9.47
N GLN A 115 -12.73 7.53 9.49
CA GLN A 115 -13.27 6.78 10.63
C GLN A 115 -12.64 5.40 10.82
N ASP A 116 -12.11 4.81 9.75
CA ASP A 116 -11.37 3.55 9.87
C ASP A 116 -10.01 3.73 10.57
N ILE A 117 -9.44 4.95 10.57
CA ILE A 117 -8.15 5.22 11.24
C ILE A 117 -8.27 4.96 12.74
N TYR A 118 -9.37 5.41 13.37
CA TYR A 118 -9.60 5.24 14.81
C TYR A 118 -9.71 3.78 15.24
N LYS A 119 -10.00 2.85 14.32
CA LYS A 119 -10.02 1.40 14.61
C LYS A 119 -8.63 0.82 14.78
N TYR A 120 -7.64 1.37 14.06
CA TYR A 120 -6.29 0.79 13.93
C TYR A 120 -5.19 1.64 14.56
N CYS A 121 -5.44 2.93 14.80
CA CYS A 121 -4.49 3.89 15.34
C CYS A 121 -5.06 4.62 16.55
N LYS A 122 -4.19 5.01 17.48
CA LYS A 122 -4.50 5.98 18.52
C LYS A 122 -4.30 7.38 17.93
N VAL A 123 -5.40 8.05 17.64
CA VAL A 123 -5.39 9.40 17.09
C VAL A 123 -5.27 10.41 18.24
N VAL A 124 -4.22 11.22 18.21
CA VAL A 124 -3.95 12.28 19.20
C VAL A 124 -4.10 13.69 18.61
N VAL A 125 -4.63 13.79 17.39
CA VAL A 125 -4.87 15.04 16.67
C VAL A 125 -6.36 15.25 16.46
N LYS A 126 -6.74 16.49 16.15
CA LYS A 126 -8.12 16.86 15.84
C LYS A 126 -8.59 16.19 14.54
N GLU A 127 -9.86 15.84 14.46
CA GLU A 127 -10.43 15.18 13.26
C GLU A 127 -10.38 16.10 12.03
N GLU A 128 -10.49 17.41 12.22
CA GLU A 128 -10.33 18.42 11.17
C GLU A 128 -8.98 18.31 10.46
N LEU A 129 -7.89 18.05 11.21
CA LEU A 129 -6.57 17.84 10.61
C LEU A 129 -6.55 16.59 9.72
N LEU A 130 -7.22 15.51 10.14
CA LEU A 130 -7.31 14.30 9.33
C LEU A 130 -8.09 14.57 8.05
N ASN A 131 -9.20 15.31 8.12
CA ASN A 131 -10.01 15.68 6.96
C ASN A 131 -9.32 16.68 6.02
N ASP A 132 -8.40 17.48 6.54
CA ASP A 132 -7.60 18.41 5.73
C ASP A 132 -6.49 17.69 4.95
N LEU A 133 -5.95 16.59 5.49
CA LEU A 133 -4.86 15.83 4.89
C LEU A 133 -5.33 14.60 4.09
N PHE A 134 -6.56 14.13 4.34
CA PHE A 134 -7.13 12.95 3.71
C PHE A 134 -8.48 13.20 3.04
N PRO A 135 -8.74 12.56 1.88
CA PRO A 135 -7.81 11.73 1.10
C PRO A 135 -6.69 12.57 0.47
N GLY A 136 -5.49 11.99 0.32
CA GLY A 136 -4.38 12.74 -0.27
C GLY A 136 -3.00 12.07 -0.19
N PRO A 137 -1.99 12.75 -0.77
CA PRO A 137 -0.61 12.27 -0.90
C PRO A 137 0.21 12.40 0.40
N VAL A 138 -0.39 12.08 1.54
CA VAL A 138 0.23 12.15 2.88
C VAL A 138 0.14 10.79 3.57
N THR A 139 1.09 10.49 4.45
CA THR A 139 1.07 9.32 5.32
C THR A 139 1.36 9.77 6.73
N LEU A 140 0.42 9.54 7.64
CA LEU A 140 0.52 9.94 9.04
C LEU A 140 1.06 8.77 9.84
N VAL A 141 2.14 8.97 10.57
CA VAL A 141 2.68 7.99 11.50
C VAL A 141 2.08 8.26 12.87
N LEU A 142 1.35 7.28 13.38
CA LEU A 142 0.61 7.32 14.64
C LEU A 142 0.97 6.11 15.48
N GLU A 143 0.66 6.15 16.78
CA GLU A 143 0.69 4.94 17.60
C GLU A 143 -0.41 3.98 17.16
N ARG A 144 -0.10 2.70 17.02
CA ARG A 144 -1.10 1.68 16.65
C ARG A 144 -2.02 1.36 17.84
N SER A 145 -3.24 0.92 17.52
CA SER A 145 -4.15 0.28 18.46
C SER A 145 -3.81 -1.21 18.62
N ALA A 146 -4.40 -1.86 19.64
CA ALA A 146 -4.28 -3.31 19.84
C ALA A 146 -5.05 -4.15 18.81
N THR A 147 -5.97 -3.55 18.05
CA THR A 147 -6.78 -4.23 17.03
C THR A 147 -5.95 -4.58 15.79
N LEU A 148 -4.92 -3.78 15.51
CA LEU A 148 -4.06 -3.98 14.36
C LEU A 148 -3.17 -5.20 14.58
N ASN A 149 -3.07 -6.07 13.58
CA ASN A 149 -2.28 -7.29 13.62
C ASN A 149 -0.86 -7.05 14.17
N SER A 150 -0.48 -7.79 15.21
CA SER A 150 0.84 -7.70 15.84
C SER A 150 1.99 -8.08 14.91
N ASP A 151 1.72 -8.93 13.91
CA ASP A 151 2.73 -9.36 12.94
C ASP A 151 3.02 -8.29 11.89
N LEU A 152 2.14 -7.28 11.77
CA LEU A 152 2.43 -6.09 10.97
C LEU A 152 3.40 -5.20 11.75
N ASN A 153 4.62 -5.02 11.23
CA ASN A 153 5.64 -4.15 11.83
C ASN A 153 5.94 -4.50 13.31
N PRO A 154 6.41 -5.73 13.63
CA PRO A 154 6.45 -6.26 15.00
C PRO A 154 7.43 -5.52 15.93
N PHE A 155 8.36 -4.73 15.39
CA PHE A 155 9.42 -4.06 16.15
C PHE A 155 9.16 -2.59 16.48
N THR A 156 7.94 -2.11 16.27
CA THR A 156 7.59 -0.71 16.57
C THR A 156 6.15 -0.61 17.07
N LYS A 157 5.86 0.40 17.89
CA LYS A 157 4.49 0.74 18.27
C LYS A 157 3.83 1.70 17.28
N LEU A 158 4.61 2.24 16.34
CA LEU A 158 4.12 3.19 15.36
C LEU A 158 3.64 2.47 14.09
N VAL A 159 2.71 3.09 13.37
CA VAL A 159 2.25 2.66 12.06
C VAL A 159 1.97 3.89 11.19
N GLY A 160 2.40 3.85 9.93
CA GLY A 160 1.97 4.83 8.94
C GLY A 160 0.58 4.49 8.45
N VAL A 161 -0.35 5.44 8.44
CA VAL A 161 -1.70 5.31 7.87
C VAL A 161 -1.88 6.29 6.72
N ARG A 162 -2.60 5.87 5.68
CA ARG A 162 -2.87 6.65 4.48
C ARG A 162 -4.29 6.42 3.97
N ILE A 163 -4.89 7.46 3.42
CA ILE A 163 -6.09 7.38 2.58
C ILE A 163 -5.72 8.02 1.22
N PRO A 164 -5.30 7.22 0.22
CA PRO A 164 -4.89 7.75 -1.08
C PRO A 164 -6.08 8.43 -1.79
N ASP A 165 -5.84 9.55 -2.48
CA ASP A 165 -6.87 10.17 -3.32
C ASP A 165 -7.06 9.45 -4.66
N HIS A 166 -7.36 8.16 -4.58
CA HIS A 166 -7.67 7.32 -5.72
C HIS A 166 -8.93 6.50 -5.44
N PRO A 167 -10.05 6.74 -6.16
CA PRO A 167 -11.34 6.11 -5.85
C PRO A 167 -11.30 4.59 -5.78
N PHE A 168 -10.50 3.95 -6.66
CA PHE A 168 -10.36 2.50 -6.70
C PHE A 168 -9.81 1.93 -5.38
N ILE A 169 -8.67 2.42 -4.87
CA ILE A 169 -8.05 1.85 -3.66
C ILE A 169 -8.87 2.16 -2.40
N ARG A 170 -9.50 3.33 -2.33
CA ARG A 170 -10.44 3.67 -1.25
C ARG A 170 -11.62 2.70 -1.22
N ARG A 171 -12.23 2.46 -2.39
CA ARG A 171 -13.35 1.52 -2.50
C ARG A 171 -12.92 0.07 -2.25
N LEU A 172 -11.70 -0.29 -2.64
CA LEU A 172 -11.13 -1.61 -2.37
C LEU A 172 -10.97 -1.85 -0.87
N CYS A 173 -10.46 -0.87 -0.11
CA CYS A 173 -10.38 -0.95 1.36
C CYS A 173 -11.76 -1.17 1.97
N GLN A 174 -12.76 -0.38 1.56
CA GLN A 174 -14.14 -0.51 2.04
C GLN A 174 -14.74 -1.90 1.72
N MET A 175 -14.46 -2.46 0.53
CA MET A 175 -14.94 -3.79 0.13
C MET A 175 -14.24 -4.94 0.87
N CYS A 176 -12.99 -4.73 1.27
CA CYS A 176 -12.27 -5.66 2.11
C CYS A 176 -12.76 -5.62 3.56
N ASN A 177 -13.27 -4.46 4.02
CA ASN A 177 -13.65 -4.18 5.40
C ASN A 177 -12.48 -4.35 6.40
N GLU A 178 -11.26 -4.18 5.89
CA GLU A 178 -10.00 -4.34 6.61
C GLU A 178 -8.94 -3.40 6.00
N PRO A 179 -7.93 -2.97 6.78
CA PRO A 179 -6.84 -2.15 6.29
C PRO A 179 -5.97 -2.98 5.35
N LEU A 180 -5.48 -2.33 4.30
CA LEU A 180 -4.50 -2.93 3.40
C LEU A 180 -3.10 -2.52 3.82
N ALA A 181 -2.18 -3.46 4.01
CA ALA A 181 -0.77 -3.13 4.11
C ALA A 181 -0.29 -2.69 2.73
N LEU A 182 0.31 -1.51 2.63
CA LEU A 182 0.63 -0.84 1.37
C LEU A 182 2.11 -0.41 1.34
N THR A 183 2.76 -0.69 0.22
CA THR A 183 4.11 -0.22 -0.11
C THR A 183 4.20 0.07 -1.60
N SER A 184 5.20 0.83 -2.05
CA SER A 184 5.40 1.15 -3.48
C SER A 184 5.57 -0.11 -4.34
N ALA A 185 5.24 -0.10 -5.62
CA ALA A 185 5.37 -1.26 -6.52
C ALA A 185 6.72 -1.32 -7.24
N ASN A 186 7.81 -1.43 -6.48
CA ASN A 186 9.18 -1.55 -6.99
C ASN A 186 9.98 -2.56 -6.17
N VAL A 187 11.02 -3.17 -6.72
CA VAL A 187 12.00 -3.89 -5.89
C VAL A 187 12.64 -2.90 -4.89
N SER A 188 12.97 -3.33 -3.68
CA SER A 188 13.56 -2.43 -2.67
C SER A 188 14.76 -1.66 -3.24
N ASN A 189 14.80 -0.34 -2.98
CA ASN A 189 15.82 0.62 -3.44
C ASN A 189 15.83 0.93 -4.95
N GLN A 190 14.85 0.47 -5.73
CA GLN A 190 14.68 0.94 -7.12
C GLN A 190 13.80 2.19 -7.20
N ALA A 191 13.73 2.82 -8.37
CA ALA A 191 12.88 3.99 -8.61
C ALA A 191 11.40 3.69 -8.31
N SER A 192 10.64 4.71 -7.91
CA SER A 192 9.20 4.58 -7.75
C SER A 192 8.52 4.38 -9.11
N THR A 193 7.47 3.58 -9.13
CA THR A 193 6.77 3.20 -10.36
C THR A 193 5.50 4.00 -10.60
N VAL A 194 5.35 4.56 -11.78
CA VAL A 194 4.18 5.38 -12.18
C VAL A 194 3.32 4.71 -13.26
N ALA A 195 3.77 3.59 -13.82
CA ALA A 195 3.03 2.80 -14.78
C ALA A 195 3.27 1.29 -14.56
N VAL A 196 2.33 0.45 -14.99
CA VAL A 196 2.37 -1.00 -14.73
C VAL A 196 3.55 -1.73 -15.36
N HIS A 197 4.05 -1.23 -16.50
CA HIS A 197 5.18 -1.83 -17.21
C HIS A 197 6.51 -1.68 -16.44
N GLU A 198 6.58 -0.74 -15.49
CA GLU A 198 7.81 -0.44 -14.73
C GLU A 198 8.08 -1.45 -13.60
N PHE A 199 7.19 -2.42 -13.38
CA PHE A 199 7.35 -3.48 -12.38
C PHE A 199 6.89 -4.85 -12.90
N GLU A 200 6.97 -5.08 -14.22
CA GLU A 200 6.62 -6.36 -14.85
C GLU A 200 7.37 -7.55 -14.24
N GLU A 201 8.59 -7.34 -13.75
CA GLU A 201 9.37 -8.36 -13.08
C GLU A 201 8.73 -8.87 -11.77
N LEU A 202 7.85 -8.09 -11.14
CA LEU A 202 7.13 -8.49 -9.93
C LEU A 202 5.87 -9.30 -10.23
N TRP A 203 5.32 -9.21 -11.45
CA TRP A 203 4.04 -9.80 -11.81
C TRP A 203 3.93 -11.31 -11.55
N PRO A 204 4.96 -12.15 -11.76
CA PRO A 204 4.87 -13.58 -11.43
C PRO A 204 4.61 -13.88 -9.95
N SER A 205 4.75 -12.89 -9.06
CA SER A 205 4.47 -13.01 -7.63
C SER A 205 3.16 -12.34 -7.19
N LEU A 206 2.40 -11.79 -8.12
CA LEU A 206 1.16 -11.06 -7.87
C LEU A 206 -0.04 -11.85 -8.38
N ALA A 207 -1.15 -11.80 -7.65
CA ALA A 207 -2.41 -12.40 -8.14
C ALA A 207 -3.11 -11.49 -9.15
N VAL A 208 -3.11 -10.18 -8.89
CA VAL A 208 -3.77 -9.17 -9.71
C VAL A 208 -2.88 -7.95 -9.88
N VAL A 209 -2.81 -7.43 -11.10
CA VAL A 209 -2.26 -6.10 -11.40
C VAL A 209 -3.40 -5.25 -11.93
N VAL A 210 -3.79 -4.22 -11.18
CA VAL A 210 -4.81 -3.27 -11.64
C VAL A 210 -4.12 -2.16 -12.42
N ASP A 211 -4.30 -2.14 -13.74
CA ASP A 211 -3.78 -1.10 -14.62
C ASP A 211 -4.72 0.10 -14.63
N GLY A 212 -4.36 1.13 -13.84
CA GLY A 212 -5.05 2.42 -13.76
C GLY A 212 -4.56 3.45 -14.79
N GLY A 213 -3.69 3.06 -15.71
CA GLY A 213 -2.95 3.99 -16.56
C GLY A 213 -1.77 4.66 -15.84
N PRO A 214 -1.04 5.55 -16.54
CA PRO A 214 0.07 6.30 -15.95
C PRO A 214 -0.41 7.26 -14.87
N ILE A 215 0.33 7.34 -13.76
CA ILE A 215 0.08 8.34 -12.72
C ILE A 215 0.61 9.70 -13.19
N ALA A 216 -0.22 10.74 -13.05
CA ALA A 216 0.03 12.05 -13.64
C ALA A 216 1.25 12.78 -13.04
N ASP A 217 1.54 12.57 -11.75
CA ASP A 217 2.65 13.21 -11.05
C ASP A 217 4.01 12.73 -11.59
N GLN A 218 4.69 13.61 -12.33
CA GLN A 218 5.99 13.35 -12.93
C GLN A 218 7.15 13.38 -11.93
N SER A 219 6.93 13.86 -10.70
CA SER A 219 7.98 13.91 -9.67
C SER A 219 8.44 12.52 -9.23
N ARG A 220 7.60 11.49 -9.43
CA ARG A 220 7.79 10.10 -8.94
C ARG A 220 7.99 10.02 -7.42
N LEU A 221 7.71 11.11 -6.71
CA LEU A 221 7.82 11.16 -5.26
C LEU A 221 6.63 10.41 -4.66
N GLY A 222 6.90 9.63 -3.62
CA GLY A 222 5.84 9.06 -2.81
C GLY A 222 5.16 10.12 -1.95
N SER A 223 4.21 9.68 -1.13
CA SER A 223 3.57 10.54 -0.13
C SER A 223 4.58 11.20 0.81
N THR A 224 4.24 12.39 1.28
CA THR A 224 4.91 13.00 2.44
C THR A 224 4.61 12.15 3.67
N VAL A 225 5.64 11.76 4.42
CA VAL A 225 5.46 10.98 5.65
C VAL A 225 5.70 11.88 6.85
N VAL A 226 4.68 12.01 7.70
CA VAL A 226 4.69 12.88 8.88
C VAL A 226 4.46 12.06 10.13
N ASP A 227 5.34 12.20 11.10
CA ASP A 227 5.14 11.73 12.46
C ASP A 227 4.20 12.67 13.21
N LEU A 228 3.09 12.13 13.71
CA LEU A 228 2.13 12.81 14.59
C LEU A 228 1.89 11.97 15.87
N SER A 229 2.85 11.12 16.23
CA SER A 229 2.73 10.25 17.41
C SER A 229 2.85 11.02 18.73
N VAL A 230 3.42 12.23 18.71
CA VAL A 230 3.55 13.09 19.87
C VAL A 230 2.49 14.20 19.81
N PRO A 231 1.67 14.38 20.87
CA PRO A 231 0.68 15.45 20.91
C PRO A 231 1.28 16.84 20.64
N ASP A 232 0.53 17.68 19.93
CA ASP A 232 0.87 19.06 19.57
C ASP A 232 2.17 19.25 18.77
N LYS A 233 2.79 18.15 18.31
CA LYS A 233 4.03 18.15 17.55
C LYS A 233 3.93 17.40 16.24
N TYR A 234 4.80 17.76 15.30
CA TYR A 234 4.97 17.00 14.07
C TYR A 234 6.44 16.86 13.66
N ARG A 235 6.77 15.79 12.91
CA ARG A 235 8.09 15.64 12.27
C ARG A 235 7.96 15.09 10.86
N ILE A 236 8.63 15.71 9.90
CA ILE A 236 8.72 15.15 8.54
C ILE A 236 9.73 13.99 8.55
N ILE A 237 9.24 12.76 8.42
CA ILE A 237 10.07 11.55 8.30
C ILE A 237 10.58 11.39 6.87
N ARG A 238 9.75 11.74 5.89
CA ARG A 238 10.10 11.69 4.46
C ARG A 238 9.43 12.84 3.71
N THR A 239 10.24 13.63 3.01
CA THR A 239 9.76 14.59 2.02
C THR A 239 9.12 13.85 0.85
N GLY A 240 7.86 14.17 0.56
CA GLY A 240 7.12 13.66 -0.60
C GLY A 240 6.57 14.79 -1.46
N CYS A 241 5.73 14.46 -2.45
CA CYS A 241 5.22 15.44 -3.40
C CYS A 241 4.37 16.57 -2.77
N ALA A 242 3.82 16.35 -1.57
CA ALA A 242 2.96 17.32 -0.89
C ALA A 242 3.61 17.98 0.33
N CYS A 243 4.95 17.97 0.45
CA CYS A 243 5.62 18.37 1.70
C CYS A 243 5.27 19.80 2.13
N LEU A 244 5.33 20.77 1.22
CA LEU A 244 5.06 22.17 1.54
C LEU A 244 3.60 22.40 1.96
N ALA A 245 2.65 21.87 1.18
CA ALA A 245 1.22 21.96 1.50
C ALA A 245 0.89 21.28 2.84
N THR A 246 1.55 20.15 3.14
CA THR A 246 1.37 19.44 4.42
C THR A 246 1.88 20.28 5.59
N VAL A 247 3.06 20.88 5.47
CA VAL A 247 3.63 21.73 6.53
C VAL A 247 2.74 22.96 6.77
N ASP A 248 2.21 23.58 5.73
CA ASP A 248 1.29 24.72 5.84
C ASP A 248 0.04 24.37 6.66
N VAL A 249 -0.59 23.23 6.40
CA VAL A 249 -1.73 22.74 7.19
C VAL A 249 -1.33 22.51 8.65
N LEU A 250 -0.20 21.83 8.89
CA LEU A 250 0.24 21.48 10.24
C LEU A 250 0.55 22.72 11.08
N GLU A 251 1.29 23.67 10.53
CA GLU A 251 1.75 24.85 11.26
C GLU A 251 0.70 25.97 11.30
N ASN A 252 0.17 26.36 10.13
CA ASN A 252 -0.64 27.58 10.03
C ASN A 252 -2.11 27.33 10.33
N LYS A 253 -2.64 26.15 9.97
CA LYS A 253 -4.05 25.82 10.22
C LYS A 253 -4.26 25.13 11.57
N CYS A 254 -3.34 24.25 11.96
CA CYS A 254 -3.49 23.44 13.19
C CYS A 254 -2.60 23.88 14.36
N GLY A 255 -1.62 24.75 14.14
CA GLY A 255 -0.76 25.28 15.21
C GLY A 255 0.21 24.23 15.80
N LEU A 256 0.52 23.16 15.07
CA LEU A 256 1.45 22.14 15.52
C LEU A 256 2.89 22.66 15.46
N SER A 257 3.68 22.33 16.48
CA SER A 257 5.09 22.68 16.53
C SER A 257 5.97 21.60 15.90
N LYS A 258 6.95 22.00 15.09
CA LYS A 258 7.91 21.05 14.54
C LYS A 258 8.78 20.46 15.66
N ASP A 259 8.90 19.14 15.72
CA ASP A 259 9.78 18.46 16.66
C ASP A 259 11.22 18.45 16.13
N TYR A 260 12.10 19.20 16.80
CA TYR A 260 13.51 19.34 16.43
C TYR A 260 14.42 18.34 17.16
N PHE A 261 13.90 17.58 18.13
CA PHE A 261 14.70 16.71 18.99
C PHE A 261 14.42 15.23 18.73
N SER A 262 15.49 14.47 18.47
CA SER A 262 15.57 13.01 18.58
C SER A 262 16.99 12.58 18.90
#